data_AF-A0A9C9DE91-F1
#
_entry.id   AF-A0A9C9DE91-F1
#
_cell.length_a   1.000
_cell.length_b   1.000
_cell.length_c   1.000
_cell.angle_alpha   90.00
_cell.angle_beta   90.00
_cell.angle_gamma   90.00
#
_symmetry.space_group_name_H-M   'P 1'
#
loop_
_entity.id
_entity.type
_entity.pdbx_description
1 polymer ?
#
loop_
_entity_poly.entity_id
_entity_poly.type
_entity_poly.pdbx_seq_one_letter_code
_entity_poly.pdbx_strand_id
1 'polypeptide(L)'
;MSRYIATRAIRGANALVTEAELMLDRALEEKGPDTPVAFPNTAYYLPVIYGMTGIAVETLGQLPEVMNHARRLLHPIPAEQKWTPYLGETLDSGMATLLAAEVIEAIRFVYGLQPEPMPGFRLAGGTAFTSPDNGGGGEGLEGYLNGPIDDIQLRSWGIQLVDGRMPGFAAIVGAAKSNEVAVKIVRELQRRNILCFLSGNVNGRSIIHQLIEEGVELGYDTYTVPFGTDTISAIYALGFATRSALTFGGLKGGQAREILEYNRDRVFAFVLALGEVDDLKYAAAAGAINFGFPVIADTVIPEILPTGITTYEHVVSMPFDEIEGADDLERAERLVQKCIEVRGVKVQVVDVPVPVPYGSAFEGEVVRRADMRVEFGGKYSRCFEYLRMAPLDEIVDGKVEVVGPGFEDVEPQGHMDMGIVVEVAGRQMQEDFEPVLERQIHYF
;
A
#
# COMPACT_ATOMS: atom_id res chain seq x y z
N MET A 1 -5.36 2.84 -28.30
CA MET A 1 -5.15 1.74 -27.34
C MET A 1 -4.44 0.59 -28.04
N SER A 2 -3.43 -0.01 -27.39
CA SER A 2 -2.70 -1.17 -27.91
C SER A 2 -3.59 -2.42 -27.97
N ARG A 3 -3.70 -3.05 -29.16
CA ARG A 3 -4.40 -4.33 -29.34
C ARG A 3 -3.80 -5.41 -28.44
N TYR A 4 -2.49 -5.41 -28.27
CA TYR A 4 -1.78 -6.41 -27.47
C TYR A 4 -2.23 -6.39 -26.00
N ILE A 5 -2.32 -5.20 -25.39
CA ILE A 5 -2.78 -5.06 -24.00
C ILE A 5 -4.23 -5.54 -23.88
N ALA A 6 -5.12 -5.05 -24.75
CA ALA A 6 -6.52 -5.44 -24.74
C ALA A 6 -6.68 -6.97 -24.88
N THR A 7 -5.96 -7.59 -25.81
CA THR A 7 -5.97 -9.05 -25.97
C THR A 7 -5.51 -9.79 -24.72
N ARG A 8 -4.39 -9.40 -24.10
CA ARG A 8 -3.85 -10.06 -22.91
C ARG A 8 -4.77 -9.89 -21.71
N ALA A 9 -5.27 -8.67 -21.48
CA ALA A 9 -6.17 -8.35 -20.38
C ALA A 9 -7.52 -9.09 -20.52
N ILE A 10 -8.15 -9.07 -21.69
CA ILE A 10 -9.42 -9.77 -21.93
C ILE A 10 -9.24 -11.29 -21.81
N ARG A 11 -8.11 -11.84 -22.30
CA ARG A 11 -7.81 -13.26 -22.16
C ARG A 11 -7.60 -13.66 -20.69
N GLY A 12 -6.86 -12.86 -19.93
CA GLY A 12 -6.65 -13.07 -18.49
C GLY A 12 -7.96 -12.99 -17.70
N ALA A 13 -8.81 -12.01 -18.01
CA ALA A 13 -10.13 -11.85 -17.39
C ALA A 13 -11.03 -13.06 -17.62
N ASN A 14 -11.12 -13.54 -18.87
CA ASN A 14 -11.90 -14.73 -19.20
C ASN A 14 -11.39 -15.97 -18.45
N ALA A 15 -10.06 -16.13 -18.36
CA ALA A 15 -9.44 -17.25 -17.64
C ALA A 15 -9.77 -17.20 -16.15
N LEU A 16 -9.56 -16.05 -15.49
CA LEU A 16 -9.77 -15.91 -14.05
C LEU A 16 -11.25 -16.03 -13.66
N VAL A 17 -12.18 -15.46 -14.44
CA VAL A 17 -13.62 -15.61 -14.18
C VAL A 17 -14.04 -17.07 -14.28
N THR A 18 -13.53 -17.80 -15.28
CA THR A 18 -13.81 -19.24 -15.43
C THR A 18 -13.23 -20.03 -14.26
N GLU A 19 -12.01 -19.72 -13.83
CA GLU A 19 -11.38 -20.35 -12.66
C GLU A 19 -12.19 -20.10 -11.38
N ALA A 20 -12.60 -18.85 -11.14
CA ALA A 20 -13.40 -18.47 -9.99
C ALA A 20 -14.76 -19.19 -9.96
N GLU A 21 -15.43 -19.37 -11.11
CA GLU A 21 -16.66 -20.16 -11.20
C GLU A 21 -16.42 -21.63 -10.84
N LEU A 22 -15.38 -22.25 -11.39
CA LEU A 22 -15.04 -23.65 -11.08
C LEU A 22 -14.69 -23.83 -9.60
N MET A 23 -13.99 -22.86 -9.00
CA MET A 23 -13.70 -22.86 -7.57
C MET A 23 -14.96 -22.69 -6.73
N LEU A 24 -15.87 -21.79 -7.14
CA LEU A 24 -17.13 -21.54 -6.46
C LEU A 24 -18.04 -22.76 -6.50
N ASP A 25 -18.19 -23.41 -7.65
CA ASP A 25 -19.01 -24.61 -7.81
C ASP A 25 -18.52 -25.72 -6.86
N ARG A 26 -17.20 -25.94 -6.81
CA ARG A 26 -16.58 -26.89 -5.85
C ARG A 26 -16.83 -26.49 -4.40
N ALA A 27 -16.66 -25.21 -4.06
CA ALA A 27 -16.89 -24.73 -2.71
C ALA A 27 -18.36 -24.90 -2.27
N LEU A 28 -19.30 -24.65 -3.18
CA LEU A 28 -20.73 -24.87 -2.95
C LEU A 28 -21.06 -26.35 -2.74
N GLU A 29 -20.45 -27.25 -3.51
CA GLU A 29 -20.60 -28.70 -3.35
C GLU A 29 -20.00 -29.22 -2.04
N GLU A 30 -18.81 -28.77 -1.67
CA GLU A 30 -18.07 -29.29 -0.52
C GLU A 30 -18.49 -28.68 0.83
N LYS A 31 -18.77 -27.37 0.85
CA LYS A 31 -19.05 -26.61 2.08
C LYS A 31 -20.54 -26.29 2.24
N GLY A 32 -21.28 -26.21 1.14
CA GLY A 32 -22.69 -25.85 1.12
C GLY A 32 -22.93 -24.33 1.03
N PRO A 33 -24.09 -23.91 0.50
CA PRO A 33 -24.41 -22.50 0.22
C PRO A 33 -24.53 -21.62 1.47
N ASP A 34 -24.86 -22.21 2.63
CA ASP A 34 -25.03 -21.49 3.90
C ASP A 34 -23.70 -21.18 4.61
N THR A 35 -22.57 -21.61 4.03
CA THR A 35 -21.24 -21.36 4.62
C THR A 35 -20.96 -19.86 4.69
N PRO A 36 -20.62 -19.32 5.88
CA PRO A 36 -20.30 -17.91 6.03
C PRO A 36 -19.05 -17.51 5.23
N VAL A 37 -19.11 -16.32 4.65
CA VAL A 37 -18.02 -15.68 3.91
C VAL A 37 -17.81 -14.30 4.52
N ALA A 38 -16.60 -14.04 5.01
CA ALA A 38 -16.23 -12.74 5.55
C ALA A 38 -14.71 -12.53 5.47
N PHE A 39 -14.29 -11.30 5.19
CA PHE A 39 -12.94 -10.85 5.49
C PHE A 39 -12.82 -10.42 6.96
N PRO A 40 -11.62 -10.51 7.56
CA PRO A 40 -11.41 -10.13 8.95
C PRO A 40 -11.72 -8.65 9.18
N ASN A 41 -12.48 -8.36 10.24
CA ASN A 41 -12.66 -7.03 10.83
C ASN A 41 -13.07 -5.92 9.83
N THR A 42 -14.01 -6.25 8.92
CA THR A 42 -14.61 -5.30 7.97
C THR A 42 -16.12 -5.21 8.15
N ALA A 43 -16.67 -3.99 8.10
CA ALA A 43 -18.10 -3.73 8.04
C ALA A 43 -18.63 -3.65 6.59
N TYR A 44 -17.74 -3.85 5.61
CA TYR A 44 -18.02 -3.66 4.18
C TYR A 44 -18.05 -4.97 3.39
N TYR A 45 -18.35 -6.10 4.06
CA TYR A 45 -18.47 -7.42 3.43
C TYR A 45 -17.21 -7.79 2.60
N LEU A 46 -17.40 -8.14 1.34
CA LEU A 46 -16.36 -8.19 0.31
C LEU A 46 -16.29 -6.80 -0.36
N PRO A 47 -15.27 -5.97 -0.05
CA PRO A 47 -15.39 -4.54 -0.30
C PRO A 47 -15.49 -4.10 -1.75
N VAL A 48 -14.77 -4.75 -2.68
CA VAL A 48 -14.83 -4.38 -4.11
C VAL A 48 -16.19 -4.76 -4.68
N ILE A 49 -16.67 -5.97 -4.40
CA ILE A 49 -18.00 -6.47 -4.78
C ILE A 49 -19.08 -5.55 -4.21
N TYR A 50 -19.05 -5.27 -2.91
CA TYR A 50 -20.02 -4.41 -2.26
C TYR A 50 -20.00 -2.99 -2.82
N GLY A 51 -18.80 -2.42 -3.02
CA GLY A 51 -18.64 -1.09 -3.62
C GLY A 51 -19.22 -1.02 -5.04
N MET A 52 -18.86 -1.97 -5.90
CA MET A 52 -19.22 -1.94 -7.32
C MET A 52 -20.64 -2.40 -7.62
N THR A 53 -21.19 -3.33 -6.83
CA THR A 53 -22.49 -3.96 -7.12
C THR A 53 -23.56 -3.67 -6.09
N GLY A 54 -23.19 -3.27 -4.86
CA GLY A 54 -24.10 -3.14 -3.73
C GLY A 54 -24.50 -4.46 -3.08
N ILE A 55 -24.01 -5.60 -3.59
CA ILE A 55 -24.32 -6.92 -3.06
C ILE A 55 -23.54 -7.13 -1.75
N ALA A 56 -24.28 -7.28 -0.65
CA ALA A 56 -23.74 -7.66 0.65
C ALA A 56 -23.59 -9.19 0.72
N VAL A 57 -22.37 -9.67 0.45
CA VAL A 57 -22.05 -11.10 0.52
C VAL A 57 -21.72 -11.49 1.96
N GLU A 58 -22.51 -12.39 2.51
CA GLU A 58 -22.37 -13.00 3.84
C GLU A 58 -22.20 -14.52 3.76
N THR A 59 -22.64 -15.17 2.68
CA THR A 59 -22.52 -16.63 2.48
C THR A 59 -22.09 -17.01 1.08
N LEU A 60 -21.56 -18.23 0.92
CA LEU A 60 -21.14 -18.77 -0.39
C LEU A 60 -22.29 -18.75 -1.42
N GLY A 61 -23.53 -18.99 -0.98
CA GLY A 61 -24.71 -19.06 -1.86
C GLY A 61 -25.05 -17.75 -2.57
N GLN A 62 -24.47 -16.62 -2.16
CA GLN A 62 -24.69 -15.30 -2.78
C GLN A 62 -23.66 -14.99 -3.87
N LEU A 63 -22.51 -15.66 -3.88
CA LEU A 63 -21.44 -15.46 -4.86
C LEU A 63 -21.83 -15.78 -6.33
N PRO A 64 -22.76 -16.71 -6.63
CA PRO A 64 -23.20 -16.95 -8.01
C PRO A 64 -23.79 -15.69 -8.68
N GLU A 65 -24.45 -14.81 -7.93
CA GLU A 65 -24.97 -13.55 -8.48
C GLU A 65 -23.83 -12.61 -8.89
N VAL A 66 -22.77 -12.55 -8.09
CA VAL A 66 -21.56 -11.78 -8.37
C VAL A 66 -20.85 -12.33 -9.61
N MET A 67 -20.70 -13.65 -9.73
CA MET A 67 -20.08 -14.27 -10.91
C MET A 67 -20.89 -14.03 -12.18
N ASN A 68 -22.22 -14.05 -12.10
CA ASN A 68 -23.08 -13.65 -13.21
C ASN A 68 -22.87 -12.18 -13.61
N HIS A 69 -22.59 -11.29 -12.65
CA HIS A 69 -22.24 -9.91 -12.95
C HIS A 69 -20.88 -9.81 -13.65
N ALA A 70 -19.85 -10.49 -13.13
CA ALA A 70 -18.52 -10.53 -13.75
C ALA A 70 -18.58 -11.06 -15.19
N ARG A 71 -19.36 -12.12 -15.44
CA ARG A 71 -19.54 -12.71 -16.77
C ARG A 71 -20.17 -11.75 -17.78
N ARG A 72 -21.07 -10.86 -17.36
CA ARG A 72 -21.68 -9.85 -18.25
C ARG A 72 -20.70 -8.75 -18.68
N LEU A 73 -19.62 -8.56 -17.94
CA LEU A 73 -18.58 -7.58 -18.23
C LEU A 73 -17.46 -8.17 -19.13
N LEU A 74 -17.49 -9.47 -19.39
CA LEU A 74 -16.52 -10.10 -20.29
C LEU A 74 -16.84 -9.79 -21.75
N HIS A 75 -15.79 -9.43 -22.49
CA HIS A 75 -15.86 -9.14 -23.91
C HIS A 75 -15.06 -10.16 -24.73
N PRO A 76 -15.36 -10.34 -26.02
CA PRO A 76 -14.54 -11.17 -26.91
C PRO A 76 -13.16 -10.55 -27.14
N ILE A 77 -12.17 -11.40 -27.39
CA ILE A 77 -10.82 -10.96 -27.72
C ILE A 77 -10.84 -10.11 -29.01
N PRO A 78 -10.10 -8.99 -29.05
CA PRO A 78 -9.94 -8.15 -30.24
C PRO A 78 -9.67 -8.94 -31.53
N ALA A 79 -10.38 -8.58 -32.60
CA ALA A 79 -10.17 -9.19 -33.91
C ALA A 79 -8.79 -8.83 -34.49
N GLU A 80 -8.22 -9.72 -35.30
CA GLU A 80 -6.90 -9.50 -35.90
C GLU A 80 -6.88 -8.38 -36.95
N GLN A 81 -8.03 -8.09 -37.59
CA GLN A 81 -8.15 -7.07 -38.65
C GLN A 81 -9.36 -6.15 -38.41
N LYS A 82 -9.25 -4.89 -38.86
CA LYS A 82 -10.32 -3.86 -38.83
C LYS A 82 -10.93 -3.66 -37.44
N TRP A 83 -10.08 -3.49 -36.44
CA TRP A 83 -10.51 -3.35 -35.06
C TRP A 83 -10.87 -1.91 -34.67
N THR A 84 -11.76 -1.78 -33.67
CA THR A 84 -12.14 -0.52 -33.03
C THR A 84 -11.27 -0.24 -31.80
N PRO A 85 -11.29 0.99 -31.22
CA PRO A 85 -10.70 1.23 -29.91
C PRO A 85 -11.37 0.36 -28.84
N TYR A 86 -10.59 -0.35 -28.02
CA TYR A 86 -11.09 -1.35 -27.03
C TYR A 86 -10.99 -0.91 -25.57
N LEU A 87 -10.91 0.40 -25.29
CA LEU A 87 -10.65 0.86 -23.92
C LEU A 87 -11.80 0.50 -23.00
N GLY A 88 -13.05 0.73 -23.40
CA GLY A 88 -14.21 0.33 -22.59
C GLY A 88 -14.24 -1.17 -22.32
N GLU A 89 -14.08 -2.00 -23.35
CA GLU A 89 -14.15 -3.46 -23.25
C GLU A 89 -13.01 -4.04 -22.41
N THR A 90 -11.82 -3.46 -22.51
CA THR A 90 -10.66 -3.83 -21.69
C THR A 90 -10.91 -3.50 -20.22
N LEU A 91 -11.49 -2.33 -19.95
CA LEU A 91 -11.82 -1.87 -18.60
C LEU A 91 -12.95 -2.67 -17.97
N ASP A 92 -14.01 -3.00 -18.71
CA ASP A 92 -15.08 -3.89 -18.25
C ASP A 92 -14.51 -5.26 -17.88
N SER A 93 -13.65 -5.82 -18.73
CA SER A 93 -12.97 -7.10 -18.46
C SER A 93 -12.02 -6.99 -17.25
N GLY A 94 -11.39 -5.83 -17.06
CA GLY A 94 -10.63 -5.51 -15.86
C GLY A 94 -11.50 -5.56 -14.61
N MET A 95 -12.68 -4.93 -14.64
CA MET A 95 -13.64 -4.98 -13.52
C MET A 95 -14.14 -6.42 -13.25
N ALA A 96 -14.42 -7.20 -14.29
CA ALA A 96 -14.75 -8.63 -14.15
C ALA A 96 -13.65 -9.41 -13.42
N THR A 97 -12.39 -9.10 -13.73
CA THR A 97 -11.21 -9.69 -13.08
C THR A 97 -11.16 -9.35 -11.60
N LEU A 98 -11.47 -8.11 -11.22
CA LEU A 98 -11.48 -7.70 -9.81
C LEU A 98 -12.56 -8.44 -9.01
N LEU A 99 -13.77 -8.54 -9.57
CA LEU A 99 -14.85 -9.29 -8.94
C LEU A 99 -14.46 -10.76 -8.76
N ALA A 100 -13.93 -11.40 -9.80
CA ALA A 100 -13.47 -12.79 -9.74
C ALA A 100 -12.33 -13.00 -8.73
N ALA A 101 -11.36 -12.07 -8.67
CA ALA A 101 -10.27 -12.12 -7.71
C ALA A 101 -10.77 -12.07 -6.26
N GLU A 102 -11.72 -11.17 -5.96
CA GLU A 102 -12.28 -11.07 -4.61
C GLU A 102 -13.12 -12.30 -4.24
N VAL A 103 -13.82 -12.90 -5.21
CA VAL A 103 -14.50 -14.19 -5.02
C VAL A 103 -13.50 -15.31 -4.71
N ILE A 104 -12.38 -15.40 -5.43
CA ILE A 104 -11.34 -16.40 -5.16
C ILE A 104 -10.75 -16.22 -3.76
N GLU A 105 -10.42 -14.98 -3.37
CA GLU A 105 -9.92 -14.71 -2.02
C GLU A 105 -10.94 -15.05 -0.94
N ALA A 106 -12.22 -14.72 -1.14
CA ALA A 106 -13.31 -15.10 -0.24
C ALA A 106 -13.41 -16.62 -0.07
N ILE A 107 -13.31 -17.38 -1.16
CA ILE A 107 -13.28 -18.85 -1.12
C ILE A 107 -12.03 -19.35 -0.38
N ARG A 108 -10.85 -18.76 -0.62
CA ARG A 108 -9.61 -19.12 0.09
C ARG A 108 -9.73 -18.92 1.60
N PHE A 109 -10.40 -17.87 2.06
CA PHE A 109 -10.73 -17.69 3.48
C PHE A 109 -11.62 -18.81 4.03
N VAL A 110 -12.65 -19.24 3.28
CA VAL A 110 -13.51 -20.38 3.67
C VAL A 110 -12.70 -21.68 3.82
N TYR A 111 -11.65 -21.85 3.03
CA TYR A 111 -10.74 -23.01 3.15
C TYR A 111 -9.59 -22.81 4.14
N GLY A 112 -9.49 -21.65 4.81
CA GLY A 112 -8.39 -21.35 5.74
C GLY A 112 -7.02 -21.21 5.04
N LEU A 113 -7.03 -20.86 3.75
CA LEU A 113 -5.82 -20.59 2.96
C LEU A 113 -5.36 -19.13 3.07
N GLN A 114 -6.21 -18.26 3.61
CA GLN A 114 -5.93 -16.84 3.83
C GLN A 114 -6.21 -16.45 5.30
N PRO A 115 -5.42 -15.54 5.90
CA PRO A 115 -4.21 -14.92 5.33
C PRO A 115 -3.14 -15.95 4.96
N GLU A 116 -2.35 -15.66 3.92
CA GLU A 116 -1.43 -16.65 3.35
C GLU A 116 -0.35 -17.08 4.37
N PRO A 117 -0.18 -18.39 4.63
CA PRO A 117 0.85 -18.87 5.55
C PRO A 117 2.26 -18.54 5.05
N MET A 118 3.07 -17.97 5.94
CA MET A 118 4.47 -17.62 5.69
C MET A 118 5.32 -17.98 6.91
N PRO A 119 5.80 -19.23 7.02
CA PRO A 119 6.54 -19.69 8.19
C PRO A 119 7.79 -18.85 8.48
N GLY A 120 7.95 -18.44 9.73
CA GLY A 120 9.10 -17.64 10.17
C GLY A 120 8.99 -16.14 9.90
N PHE A 121 7.88 -15.67 9.31
CA PHE A 121 7.58 -14.25 9.16
C PHE A 121 6.84 -13.71 10.39
N ARG A 122 7.17 -12.47 10.78
CA ARG A 122 6.48 -11.73 11.85
C ARG A 122 6.08 -10.37 11.29
N LEU A 123 4.79 -10.09 11.30
CA LEU A 123 4.26 -8.80 10.84
C LEU A 123 4.59 -7.70 11.87
N ALA A 124 5.16 -6.61 11.40
CA ALA A 124 5.54 -5.45 12.21
C ALA A 124 4.40 -4.44 12.31
N GLY A 125 3.82 -4.31 13.50
CA GLY A 125 2.60 -3.55 13.68
C GLY A 125 1.39 -4.32 13.14
N GLY A 126 0.40 -4.50 14.01
CA GLY A 126 -0.84 -5.20 13.68
C GLY A 126 -1.89 -4.94 14.74
N THR A 127 -3.16 -4.95 14.35
CA THR A 127 -4.24 -4.96 15.33
C THR A 127 -4.29 -6.38 15.90
N ALA A 128 -3.95 -6.54 17.19
CA ALA A 128 -4.03 -7.80 17.91
C ALA A 128 -5.50 -8.20 18.13
N PHE A 129 -6.22 -8.57 17.06
CA PHE A 129 -7.63 -8.96 17.13
C PHE A 129 -8.08 -9.89 15.99
N THR A 130 -7.17 -10.44 15.19
CA THR A 130 -7.51 -11.34 14.06
C THR A 130 -7.68 -12.81 14.43
N SER A 131 -7.84 -13.15 15.73
CA SER A 131 -8.23 -14.49 16.14
C SER A 131 -9.20 -14.45 17.33
N PRO A 132 -10.35 -15.18 17.30
CA PRO A 132 -11.27 -15.26 18.45
C PRO A 132 -10.65 -15.90 19.70
N ASP A 133 -9.54 -16.62 19.53
CA ASP A 133 -8.79 -17.28 20.59
C ASP A 133 -7.35 -16.76 20.65
N ASN A 134 -7.15 -15.61 21.33
CA ASN A 134 -6.03 -15.42 22.25
C ASN A 134 -6.05 -14.01 22.85
N GLY A 135 -6.36 -13.94 24.15
CA GLY A 135 -6.03 -12.78 24.98
C GLY A 135 -4.53 -12.75 25.26
N GLY A 136 -3.84 -11.70 24.83
CA GLY A 136 -2.44 -11.43 25.14
C GLY A 136 -1.88 -10.35 24.22
N GLY A 137 -1.43 -9.23 24.78
CA GLY A 137 -1.12 -7.97 24.11
C GLY A 137 -0.34 -8.03 22.79
N GLY A 138 -0.74 -7.18 21.84
CA GLY A 138 0.16 -6.39 20.97
C GLY A 138 1.15 -7.09 20.04
N GLU A 139 1.12 -8.41 19.88
CA GLU A 139 2.01 -9.10 18.93
C GLU A 139 1.30 -9.31 17.58
N GLY A 140 1.94 -8.88 16.49
CA GLY A 140 1.43 -9.01 15.12
C GLY A 140 1.24 -10.47 14.68
N LEU A 141 0.63 -10.68 13.51
CA LEU A 141 0.45 -12.01 12.92
C LEU A 141 1.80 -12.74 12.82
N GLU A 142 1.96 -13.84 13.56
CA GLU A 142 3.13 -14.73 13.47
C GLU A 142 2.85 -15.85 12.47
N GLY A 143 3.73 -16.00 11.48
CA GLY A 143 3.68 -17.10 10.51
C GLY A 143 2.68 -16.91 9.36
N TYR A 144 2.13 -15.70 9.18
CA TYR A 144 1.17 -15.38 8.12
C TYR A 144 1.45 -14.00 7.52
N LEU A 145 1.17 -13.84 6.23
CA LEU A 145 1.07 -12.53 5.58
C LEU A 145 -0.17 -11.78 6.06
N ASN A 146 -0.31 -10.51 5.70
CA ASN A 146 -1.36 -9.65 6.24
C ASN A 146 -2.76 -10.01 5.75
N GLY A 147 -2.90 -10.35 4.46
CA GLY A 147 -4.20 -10.39 3.81
C GLY A 147 -4.90 -9.01 3.79
N PRO A 148 -6.24 -8.94 3.77
CA PRO A 148 -6.97 -7.68 3.73
C PRO A 148 -6.76 -6.86 5.01
N ILE A 149 -6.45 -5.58 4.85
CA ILE A 149 -6.34 -4.63 5.98
C ILE A 149 -7.70 -4.48 6.66
N ASP A 150 -7.75 -4.45 7.99
CA ASP A 150 -8.99 -4.25 8.75
C ASP A 150 -9.47 -2.78 8.73
N ASP A 151 -10.75 -2.56 9.09
CA ASP A 151 -11.33 -1.22 9.05
C ASP A 151 -10.80 -0.30 10.17
N ILE A 152 -10.22 -0.83 11.25
CA ILE A 152 -9.62 -0.03 12.32
C ILE A 152 -8.35 0.63 11.79
N GLN A 153 -7.47 -0.16 11.15
CA GLN A 153 -6.25 0.34 10.54
C GLN A 153 -6.54 1.29 9.38
N LEU A 154 -7.54 0.97 8.54
CA LEU A 154 -8.00 1.88 7.49
C LEU A 154 -8.39 3.26 8.06
N ARG A 155 -9.12 3.30 9.18
CA ARG A 155 -9.49 4.56 9.84
C ARG A 155 -8.29 5.31 10.41
N SER A 156 -7.30 4.59 10.94
CA SER A 156 -6.06 5.18 11.46
C SER A 156 -5.29 5.92 10.36
N TRP A 157 -5.01 5.26 9.24
CA TRP A 157 -4.31 5.88 8.10
C TRP A 157 -5.18 6.87 7.33
N GLY A 158 -6.50 6.71 7.35
CA GLY A 158 -7.43 7.62 6.71
C GLY A 158 -7.27 9.08 7.12
N ILE A 159 -6.92 9.34 8.38
CA ILE A 159 -6.64 10.69 8.87
C ILE A 159 -5.42 11.26 8.15
N GLN A 160 -4.35 10.46 8.02
CA GLN A 160 -3.11 10.87 7.35
C GLN A 160 -3.27 11.04 5.84
N LEU A 161 -4.15 10.24 5.21
CA LEU A 161 -4.51 10.39 3.80
C LEU A 161 -5.28 11.69 3.53
N VAL A 162 -6.13 12.11 4.48
CA VAL A 162 -6.94 13.33 4.36
C VAL A 162 -6.14 14.60 4.68
N ASP A 163 -5.25 14.56 5.68
CA ASP A 163 -4.41 15.70 6.05
C ASP A 163 -3.15 15.85 5.18
N GLY A 164 -2.84 14.84 4.36
CA GLY A 164 -1.77 14.87 3.37
C GLY A 164 -0.40 14.40 3.86
N ARG A 165 -0.28 13.94 5.12
CA ARG A 165 0.95 13.33 5.65
C ARG A 165 1.29 12.02 4.97
N MET A 166 0.26 11.26 4.59
CA MET A 166 0.40 10.09 3.72
C MET A 166 -0.15 10.47 2.34
N PRO A 167 0.72 10.74 1.34
CA PRO A 167 0.27 11.27 0.07
C PRO A 167 -0.54 10.26 -0.75
N GLY A 168 -0.35 8.95 -0.54
CA GLY A 168 -1.04 7.89 -1.27
C GLY A 168 -0.40 6.52 -1.03
N PHE A 169 -0.64 5.57 -1.94
CA PHE A 169 -0.05 4.23 -1.85
C PHE A 169 0.48 3.70 -3.20
N ALA A 170 1.49 2.84 -3.13
CA ALA A 170 2.05 2.10 -4.25
C ALA A 170 1.65 0.62 -4.14
N ALA A 171 0.91 0.11 -5.13
CA ALA A 171 0.64 -1.31 -5.26
C ALA A 171 1.76 -1.96 -6.08
N ILE A 172 2.68 -2.64 -5.41
CA ILE A 172 3.83 -3.30 -6.03
C ILE A 172 3.49 -4.76 -6.29
N VAL A 173 3.53 -5.18 -7.55
CA VAL A 173 3.11 -6.51 -7.99
C VAL A 173 4.24 -7.22 -8.71
N GLY A 174 4.68 -8.37 -8.20
CA GLY A 174 5.71 -9.22 -8.83
C GLY A 174 7.02 -9.26 -8.06
N ALA A 175 8.15 -9.24 -8.76
CA ALA A 175 9.48 -9.29 -8.15
C ALA A 175 10.45 -8.36 -8.88
N ALA A 176 11.23 -7.61 -8.12
CA ALA A 176 12.28 -6.75 -8.65
C ALA A 176 13.43 -7.57 -9.24
N LYS A 177 14.25 -6.93 -10.07
CA LYS A 177 15.44 -7.53 -10.68
C LYS A 177 16.40 -8.18 -9.67
N SER A 178 16.60 -7.58 -8.51
CA SER A 178 17.41 -8.11 -7.41
C SER A 178 16.82 -7.73 -6.04
N ASN A 179 17.34 -8.35 -4.97
CA ASN A 179 16.92 -8.03 -3.60
C ASN A 179 17.29 -6.59 -3.23
N GLU A 180 18.47 -6.12 -3.60
CA GLU A 180 18.93 -4.75 -3.32
C GLU A 180 18.05 -3.70 -4.02
N VAL A 181 17.61 -3.99 -5.25
CA VAL A 181 16.65 -3.15 -5.99
C VAL A 181 15.30 -3.13 -5.28
N ALA A 182 14.80 -4.27 -4.80
CA ALA A 182 13.54 -4.33 -4.04
C ALA A 182 13.61 -3.46 -2.78
N VAL A 183 14.69 -3.58 -2.00
CA VAL A 183 14.93 -2.77 -0.80
C VAL A 183 14.96 -1.28 -1.16
N LYS A 184 15.72 -0.90 -2.19
CA LYS A 184 15.84 0.50 -2.63
C LYS A 184 14.47 1.06 -3.03
N ILE A 185 13.67 0.34 -3.84
CA ILE A 185 12.32 0.78 -4.24
C ILE A 185 11.45 1.07 -3.01
N VAL A 186 11.36 0.14 -2.05
CA VAL A 186 10.53 0.30 -0.86
C VAL A 186 11.04 1.43 0.03
N ARG A 187 12.36 1.53 0.25
CA ARG A 187 12.95 2.60 1.06
C ARG A 187 12.74 3.98 0.44
N GLU A 188 12.81 4.10 -0.88
CA GLU A 188 12.50 5.35 -1.58
C GLU A 188 11.02 5.75 -1.42
N LEU A 189 10.09 4.80 -1.42
CA LEU A 189 8.67 5.07 -1.18
C LEU A 189 8.40 5.45 0.30
N GLN A 190 9.03 4.73 1.25
CA GLN A 190 8.93 5.02 2.68
C GLN A 190 9.45 6.41 3.04
N ARG A 191 10.60 6.84 2.50
CA ARG A 191 11.14 8.20 2.69
C ARG A 191 10.18 9.31 2.23
N ARG A 192 9.25 8.95 1.34
CA ARG A 192 8.22 9.84 0.78
C ARG A 192 6.87 9.66 1.47
N ASN A 193 6.83 8.91 2.58
CA ASN A 193 5.64 8.50 3.33
C ASN A 193 4.57 7.80 2.46
N ILE A 194 4.97 7.18 1.34
CA ILE A 194 4.04 6.45 0.47
C ILE A 194 3.85 5.03 1.01
N LEU A 195 2.61 4.67 1.30
CA LEU A 195 2.23 3.35 1.77
C LEU A 195 2.48 2.31 0.67
N CYS A 196 3.16 1.21 1.00
CA CYS A 196 3.48 0.15 0.05
C CYS A 196 2.60 -1.08 0.28
N PHE A 197 1.96 -1.56 -0.77
CA PHE A 197 1.19 -2.80 -0.78
C PHE A 197 1.90 -3.82 -1.67
N LEU A 198 2.36 -4.92 -1.07
CA LEU A 198 3.18 -5.90 -1.75
C LEU A 198 2.33 -7.12 -2.12
N SER A 199 2.34 -7.49 -3.40
CA SER A 199 1.68 -8.70 -3.86
C SER A 199 2.38 -9.30 -5.09
N GLY A 200 1.91 -10.45 -5.57
CA GLY A 200 2.34 -11.00 -6.85
C GLY A 200 3.69 -11.70 -6.81
N ASN A 201 3.93 -12.49 -7.86
CA ASN A 201 5.20 -13.13 -8.12
C ASN A 201 5.52 -13.15 -9.62
N VAL A 202 6.79 -13.44 -9.90
CA VAL A 202 7.33 -13.80 -11.20
C VAL A 202 8.06 -15.12 -11.01
N ASN A 203 7.59 -16.18 -11.68
CA ASN A 203 8.17 -17.53 -11.58
C ASN A 203 8.31 -18.03 -10.14
N GLY A 204 7.32 -17.76 -9.28
CA GLY A 204 7.31 -18.16 -7.86
C GLY A 204 8.14 -17.26 -6.93
N ARG A 205 8.81 -16.23 -7.46
CA ARG A 205 9.53 -15.23 -6.66
C ARG A 205 8.68 -13.97 -6.49
N SER A 206 8.51 -13.50 -5.27
CA SER A 206 7.77 -12.28 -4.92
C SER A 206 8.71 -11.25 -4.31
N ILE A 207 8.40 -9.97 -4.44
CA ILE A 207 9.09 -8.90 -3.72
C ILE A 207 9.05 -9.09 -2.21
N ILE A 208 8.00 -9.74 -1.68
CA ILE A 208 7.90 -10.09 -0.26
C ILE A 208 9.07 -10.98 0.16
N HIS A 209 9.38 -12.00 -0.65
CA HIS A 209 10.54 -12.86 -0.40
C HIS A 209 11.86 -12.09 -0.44
N GLN A 210 12.00 -11.16 -1.39
CA GLN A 210 13.21 -10.33 -1.54
C GLN A 210 13.46 -9.46 -0.31
N LEU A 211 12.42 -8.84 0.22
CA LEU A 211 12.53 -7.96 1.38
C LEU A 211 12.79 -8.72 2.69
N ILE A 212 12.15 -9.87 2.88
CA ILE A 212 12.35 -10.71 4.07
C ILE A 212 13.79 -11.24 4.12
N GLU A 213 14.35 -11.66 2.98
CA GLU A 213 15.74 -12.15 2.92
C GLU A 213 16.77 -11.09 3.28
N GLU A 214 16.49 -9.82 2.97
CA GLU A 214 17.32 -8.67 3.35
C GLU A 214 17.04 -8.16 4.77
N GLY A 215 16.17 -8.85 5.53
CA GLY A 215 15.82 -8.46 6.89
C GLY A 215 15.03 -7.15 6.97
N VAL A 216 14.32 -6.76 5.90
CA VAL A 216 13.43 -5.60 5.93
C VAL A 216 12.19 -5.95 6.72
N GLU A 217 11.91 -5.14 7.73
CA GLU A 217 10.72 -5.25 8.54
C GLU A 217 9.47 -4.78 7.77
N LEU A 218 8.44 -5.64 7.70
CA LEU A 218 7.22 -5.43 6.93
C LEU A 218 5.99 -5.43 7.84
N GLY A 219 5.15 -4.41 7.70
CA GLY A 219 3.82 -4.38 8.28
C GLY A 219 3.26 -2.96 8.38
N TYR A 220 2.36 -2.75 9.34
CA TYR A 220 1.66 -1.48 9.51
C TYR A 220 2.57 -0.38 10.04
N ASP A 221 3.53 -0.71 10.89
CA ASP A 221 4.43 0.30 11.45
C ASP A 221 5.31 0.87 10.33
N THR A 222 5.88 0.02 9.47
CA THR A 222 6.78 0.41 8.38
C THR A 222 6.08 0.87 7.09
N TYR A 223 4.76 1.07 7.11
CA TYR A 223 3.94 1.37 5.93
C TYR A 223 4.22 0.44 4.73
N THR A 224 4.52 -0.83 5.00
CA THR A 224 4.87 -1.81 3.96
C THR A 224 4.12 -3.10 4.22
N VAL A 225 2.93 -3.21 3.66
CA VAL A 225 1.98 -4.28 3.96
C VAL A 225 2.11 -5.43 2.96
N PRO A 226 2.47 -6.65 3.40
CA PRO A 226 2.52 -7.82 2.53
C PRO A 226 1.15 -8.49 2.43
N PHE A 227 0.50 -8.41 1.27
CA PHE A 227 -0.83 -8.96 1.05
C PHE A 227 -0.85 -10.45 0.73
N GLY A 228 0.03 -10.89 -0.16
CA GLY A 228 0.11 -12.29 -0.59
C GLY A 228 1.13 -12.46 -1.70
N THR A 229 1.63 -13.67 -1.92
CA THR A 229 2.68 -13.93 -2.92
C THR A 229 2.14 -14.05 -4.34
N ASP A 230 0.83 -14.00 -4.55
CA ASP A 230 0.21 -14.08 -5.87
C ASP A 230 -0.46 -12.77 -6.33
N THR A 231 -0.76 -12.70 -7.63
CA THR A 231 -1.35 -11.52 -8.24
C THR A 231 -2.80 -11.30 -7.80
N ILE A 232 -3.51 -12.36 -7.39
CA ILE A 232 -4.91 -12.27 -6.95
C ILE A 232 -5.00 -11.43 -5.67
N SER A 233 -4.03 -11.57 -4.78
CA SER A 233 -3.89 -10.79 -3.54
C SER A 233 -3.79 -9.27 -3.75
N ALA A 234 -3.48 -8.80 -4.96
CA ALA A 234 -3.54 -7.38 -5.30
C ALA A 234 -4.95 -6.78 -5.15
N ILE A 235 -5.99 -7.63 -5.14
CA ILE A 235 -7.37 -7.20 -4.89
C ILE A 235 -7.54 -6.49 -3.54
N TYR A 236 -6.75 -6.84 -2.53
CA TYR A 236 -6.81 -6.20 -1.22
C TYR A 236 -6.44 -4.71 -1.26
N ALA A 237 -5.54 -4.30 -2.18
CA ALA A 237 -5.23 -2.89 -2.41
C ALA A 237 -6.44 -2.12 -2.95
N LEU A 238 -7.18 -2.72 -3.87
CA LEU A 238 -8.37 -2.12 -4.47
C LEU A 238 -9.57 -2.18 -3.50
N GLY A 239 -9.63 -3.19 -2.63
CA GLY A 239 -10.56 -3.24 -1.51
C GLY A 239 -10.29 -2.14 -0.48
N PHE A 240 -9.03 -1.82 -0.19
CA PHE A 240 -8.65 -0.67 0.64
C PHE A 240 -9.08 0.66 0.00
N ALA A 241 -8.83 0.84 -1.29
CA ALA A 241 -9.25 2.01 -2.06
C ALA A 241 -10.79 2.18 -2.07
N THR A 242 -11.51 1.09 -2.33
CA THR A 242 -12.98 1.07 -2.32
C THR A 242 -13.53 1.47 -0.94
N ARG A 243 -12.99 0.92 0.15
CA ARG A 243 -13.41 1.29 1.50
C ARG A 243 -13.04 2.71 1.89
N SER A 244 -11.96 3.27 1.33
CA SER A 244 -11.62 4.68 1.53
C SER A 244 -12.74 5.60 1.03
N ALA A 245 -13.34 5.27 -0.12
CA ALA A 245 -14.49 6.00 -0.66
C ALA A 245 -15.77 5.80 0.17
N LEU A 246 -16.03 4.58 0.66
CA LEU A 246 -17.18 4.29 1.52
C LEU A 246 -17.07 4.96 2.90
N THR A 247 -15.87 4.96 3.49
CA THR A 247 -15.62 5.46 4.86
C THR A 247 -15.49 6.97 4.89
N PHE A 248 -14.61 7.54 4.06
CA PHE A 248 -14.26 8.97 4.10
C PHE A 248 -15.05 9.78 3.08
N GLY A 249 -15.40 9.18 1.94
CA GLY A 249 -16.27 9.80 0.94
C GLY A 249 -17.76 9.76 1.30
N GLY A 250 -18.15 8.95 2.30
CA GLY A 250 -19.56 8.79 2.71
C GLY A 250 -20.44 8.14 1.63
N LEU A 251 -19.82 7.45 0.67
CA LEU A 251 -20.52 6.74 -0.41
C LEU A 251 -21.10 5.42 0.09
N LYS A 252 -22.09 4.91 -0.63
CA LYS A 252 -22.77 3.64 -0.33
C LYS A 252 -22.38 2.58 -1.36
N GLY A 253 -22.48 1.31 -0.97
CA GLY A 253 -22.30 0.18 -1.89
C GLY A 253 -23.24 0.29 -3.10
N GLY A 254 -22.74 -0.06 -4.28
CA GLY A 254 -23.44 0.03 -5.55
C GLY A 254 -23.35 1.39 -6.24
N GLN A 255 -22.79 2.42 -5.59
CA GLN A 255 -22.47 3.72 -6.22
C GLN A 255 -21.15 3.63 -6.97
N ALA A 256 -21.04 2.67 -7.90
CA ALA A 256 -19.79 2.29 -8.55
C ALA A 256 -19.08 3.47 -9.21
N ARG A 257 -19.83 4.29 -9.95
CA ARG A 257 -19.28 5.44 -10.65
C ARG A 257 -18.68 6.46 -9.69
N GLU A 258 -19.42 6.84 -8.66
CA GLU A 258 -18.99 7.82 -7.66
C GLU A 258 -17.78 7.30 -6.87
N ILE A 259 -17.72 6.00 -6.58
CA ILE A 259 -16.58 5.37 -5.92
C ILE A 259 -15.34 5.42 -6.81
N LEU A 260 -15.46 5.13 -8.11
CA LEU A 260 -14.34 5.20 -9.05
C LEU A 260 -13.88 6.65 -9.23
N GLU A 261 -14.79 7.61 -9.35
CA GLU A 261 -14.48 9.05 -9.42
C GLU A 261 -13.79 9.54 -8.13
N TYR A 262 -14.26 9.12 -6.94
CA TYR A 262 -13.60 9.42 -5.67
C TYR A 262 -12.17 8.91 -5.65
N ASN A 263 -11.94 7.65 -6.04
CA ASN A 263 -10.61 7.06 -6.04
C ASN A 263 -9.67 7.77 -7.02
N ARG A 264 -10.14 8.08 -8.23
CA ARG A 264 -9.38 8.86 -9.21
C ARG A 264 -8.93 10.21 -8.65
N ASP A 265 -9.82 10.92 -7.95
CA ASP A 265 -9.60 12.32 -7.58
C ASP A 265 -9.00 12.51 -6.18
N ARG A 266 -9.15 11.53 -5.27
CA ARG A 266 -8.76 11.64 -3.86
C ARG A 266 -7.73 10.61 -3.40
N VAL A 267 -7.59 9.49 -4.09
CA VAL A 267 -6.66 8.42 -3.70
C VAL A 267 -5.50 8.39 -4.68
N PHE A 268 -4.36 8.95 -4.27
CA PHE A 268 -3.17 9.04 -5.12
C PHE A 268 -2.40 7.72 -5.16
N ALA A 269 -3.00 6.70 -5.77
CA ALA A 269 -2.39 5.39 -5.91
C ALA A 269 -1.88 5.09 -7.33
N PHE A 270 -0.83 4.28 -7.41
CA PHE A 270 -0.30 3.73 -8.67
C PHE A 270 0.11 2.27 -8.50
N VAL A 271 0.17 1.56 -9.62
CA VAL A 271 0.64 0.17 -9.67
C VAL A 271 2.05 0.15 -10.23
N LEU A 272 2.97 -0.52 -9.53
CA LEU A 272 4.31 -0.83 -10.02
C LEU A 272 4.39 -2.33 -10.29
N ALA A 273 4.34 -2.71 -11.57
CA ALA A 273 4.47 -4.09 -12.01
C ALA A 273 5.94 -4.43 -12.25
N LEU A 274 6.46 -5.38 -11.47
CA LEU A 274 7.86 -5.78 -11.49
C LEU A 274 8.03 -7.18 -12.12
N GLY A 275 8.95 -7.27 -13.06
CA GLY A 275 9.24 -8.45 -13.87
C GLY A 275 8.15 -8.77 -14.90
N GLU A 276 8.10 -10.04 -15.32
CA GLU A 276 7.25 -10.45 -16.45
C GLU A 276 5.75 -10.23 -16.18
N VAL A 277 5.10 -9.56 -17.15
CA VAL A 277 3.66 -9.27 -17.13
C VAL A 277 2.87 -10.35 -17.91
N ASP A 278 2.34 -11.31 -17.16
CA ASP A 278 1.42 -12.33 -17.64
C ASP A 278 -0.01 -11.78 -17.89
N ASP A 279 -0.90 -12.60 -18.44
CA ASP A 279 -2.28 -12.19 -18.76
C ASP A 279 -3.07 -11.76 -17.52
N LEU A 280 -2.84 -12.39 -16.38
CA LEU A 280 -3.54 -12.09 -15.14
C LEU A 280 -3.11 -10.71 -14.62
N LYS A 281 -1.81 -10.39 -14.66
CA LYS A 281 -1.31 -9.04 -14.36
C LYS A 281 -1.89 -7.99 -15.30
N TYR A 282 -1.98 -8.26 -16.61
CA TYR A 282 -2.65 -7.34 -17.55
C TYR A 282 -4.13 -7.12 -17.20
N ALA A 283 -4.84 -8.17 -16.82
CA ALA A 283 -6.26 -8.11 -16.48
C ALA A 283 -6.49 -7.34 -15.16
N ALA A 284 -5.70 -7.62 -14.13
CA ALA A 284 -5.74 -6.90 -12.85
C ALA A 284 -5.36 -5.41 -13.02
N ALA A 285 -4.33 -5.13 -13.83
CA ALA A 285 -3.91 -3.78 -14.20
C ALA A 285 -5.03 -3.00 -14.90
N ALA A 286 -5.77 -3.63 -15.83
CA ALA A 286 -6.94 -3.00 -16.43
C ALA A 286 -8.03 -2.65 -15.39
N GLY A 287 -8.20 -3.50 -14.37
CA GLY A 287 -9.05 -3.21 -13.21
C GLY A 287 -8.56 -2.00 -12.42
N ALA A 288 -7.27 -1.88 -12.14
CA ALA A 288 -6.69 -0.73 -11.45
C ALA A 288 -6.87 0.59 -12.22
N ILE A 289 -6.80 0.55 -13.56
CA ILE A 289 -7.04 1.73 -14.40
C ILE A 289 -8.47 2.25 -14.22
N ASN A 290 -9.48 1.40 -13.96
CA ASN A 290 -10.85 1.88 -13.66
C ASN A 290 -10.90 2.82 -12.45
N PHE A 291 -10.03 2.58 -11.45
CA PHE A 291 -9.92 3.41 -10.25
C PHE A 291 -9.13 4.71 -10.49
N GLY A 292 -8.65 4.94 -11.72
CA GLY A 292 -7.79 6.07 -12.05
C GLY A 292 -6.33 5.84 -11.65
N PHE A 293 -5.93 4.60 -11.35
CA PHE A 293 -4.56 4.28 -10.94
C PHE A 293 -3.72 3.89 -12.15
N PRO A 294 -2.65 4.64 -12.47
CA PRO A 294 -1.77 4.31 -13.57
C PRO A 294 -0.90 3.10 -13.22
N VAL A 295 -0.44 2.41 -14.26
CA VAL A 295 0.37 1.21 -14.15
C VAL A 295 1.72 1.47 -14.81
N ILE A 296 2.79 1.30 -14.04
CA ILE A 296 4.16 1.43 -14.51
C ILE A 296 4.78 0.04 -14.46
N ALA A 297 5.33 -0.43 -15.58
CA ALA A 297 6.01 -1.72 -15.66
C ALA A 297 7.51 -1.52 -15.86
N ASP A 298 8.31 -2.33 -15.16
CA ASP A 298 9.79 -2.34 -15.30
C ASP A 298 10.28 -3.21 -16.48
N THR A 299 9.37 -3.67 -17.34
CA THR A 299 9.64 -4.49 -18.52
C THR A 299 9.11 -3.85 -19.80
N VAL A 300 9.61 -4.31 -20.95
CA VAL A 300 9.17 -3.86 -22.27
C VAL A 300 7.73 -4.32 -22.54
N ILE A 301 6.79 -3.40 -22.46
CA ILE A 301 5.38 -3.61 -22.77
C ILE A 301 4.85 -2.45 -23.61
N PRO A 302 3.75 -2.63 -24.36
CA PRO A 302 3.10 -1.50 -25.01
C PRO A 302 2.57 -0.50 -23.97
N GLU A 303 2.40 0.75 -24.40
CA GLU A 303 1.93 1.83 -23.54
C GLU A 303 0.48 2.25 -23.86
N ILE A 304 -0.16 2.87 -22.87
CA ILE A 304 -1.47 3.53 -23.01
C ILE A 304 -1.28 4.98 -22.56
N LEU A 305 -0.83 5.80 -23.50
CA LEU A 305 -0.57 7.24 -23.30
C LEU A 305 -1.82 8.16 -23.26
N PRO A 306 -3.00 7.80 -23.81
CA PRO A 306 -4.18 8.67 -23.71
C PRO A 306 -4.55 9.00 -22.27
N THR A 307 -4.91 10.27 -22.02
CA THR A 307 -5.37 10.76 -20.72
C THR A 307 -6.90 10.72 -20.60
N GLY A 308 -7.45 10.85 -19.39
CA GLY A 308 -8.89 11.03 -19.16
C GLY A 308 -9.52 10.08 -18.13
N ILE A 309 -8.82 9.00 -17.77
CA ILE A 309 -9.16 8.14 -16.64
C ILE A 309 -8.12 8.32 -15.53
N THR A 310 -6.84 8.16 -15.85
CA THR A 310 -5.74 8.63 -14.99
C THR A 310 -5.39 10.10 -15.32
N THR A 311 -4.62 10.73 -14.43
CA THR A 311 -4.15 12.12 -14.59
C THR A 311 -3.33 12.31 -15.86
N TYR A 312 -2.38 11.42 -16.11
CA TYR A 312 -1.50 11.42 -17.28
C TYR A 312 -1.67 10.10 -18.05
N GLU A 313 -0.60 9.32 -18.21
CA GLU A 313 -0.64 8.04 -18.90
C GLU A 313 -1.34 6.96 -18.07
N HIS A 314 -2.04 6.03 -18.71
CA HIS A 314 -2.66 4.89 -18.03
C HIS A 314 -1.64 3.76 -17.83
N VAL A 315 -0.79 3.53 -18.83
CA VAL A 315 0.26 2.49 -18.79
C VAL A 315 1.55 3.05 -19.36
N VAL A 316 2.62 2.95 -18.58
CA VAL A 316 3.99 3.38 -18.93
C VAL A 316 4.93 2.19 -18.86
N SER A 317 5.80 2.04 -19.85
CA SER A 317 6.85 1.01 -19.88
C SER A 317 8.20 1.66 -19.60
N MET A 318 8.87 1.19 -18.55
CA MET A 318 10.22 1.61 -18.19
C MET A 318 11.12 0.39 -17.99
N PRO A 319 11.58 -0.26 -19.08
CA PRO A 319 12.46 -1.41 -18.97
C PRO A 319 13.65 -1.10 -18.05
N PHE A 320 13.82 -1.85 -16.97
CA PHE A 320 14.69 -1.46 -15.86
C PHE A 320 16.13 -1.18 -16.31
N ASP A 321 16.67 -2.01 -17.20
CA ASP A 321 18.04 -1.89 -17.72
C ASP A 321 18.21 -0.72 -18.71
N GLU A 322 17.13 -0.16 -19.22
CA GLU A 322 17.12 1.00 -20.12
C GLU A 322 16.97 2.33 -19.35
N ILE A 323 16.66 2.28 -18.05
CA ILE A 323 16.61 3.47 -17.19
C ILE A 323 18.04 4.03 -17.07
N GLU A 324 18.18 5.32 -17.38
CA GLU A 324 19.44 6.03 -17.18
C GLU A 324 19.81 6.04 -15.69
N GLY A 325 21.06 5.74 -15.33
CA GLY A 325 21.57 5.73 -13.96
C GLY A 325 22.96 5.12 -13.92
N ALA A 326 23.79 5.53 -12.94
CA ALA A 326 25.14 5.00 -12.79
C ALA A 326 25.14 3.51 -12.36
N ASP A 327 24.16 3.11 -11.56
CA ASP A 327 23.96 1.76 -11.06
C ASP A 327 22.47 1.40 -10.93
N ASP A 328 22.18 0.17 -10.51
CA ASP A 328 20.82 -0.33 -10.34
C ASP A 328 20.06 0.38 -9.21
N LEU A 329 20.75 0.99 -8.24
CA LEU A 329 20.09 1.72 -7.16
C LEU A 329 19.61 3.10 -7.64
N GLU A 330 20.41 3.80 -8.45
CA GLU A 330 20.00 5.05 -9.07
C GLU A 330 18.84 4.83 -10.07
N ARG A 331 18.86 3.72 -10.82
CA ARG A 331 17.74 3.31 -11.69
C ARG A 331 16.46 3.08 -10.91
N ALA A 332 16.53 2.36 -9.79
CA ALA A 332 15.40 2.12 -8.91
C ALA A 332 14.80 3.43 -8.38
N GLU A 333 15.64 4.39 -8.03
CA GLU A 333 15.19 5.71 -7.59
C GLU A 333 14.44 6.47 -8.69
N ARG A 334 15.00 6.51 -9.90
CA ARG A 334 14.35 7.16 -11.06
C ARG A 334 13.06 6.46 -11.48
N LEU A 335 12.97 5.14 -11.34
CA LEU A 335 11.73 4.39 -11.53
C LEU A 335 10.65 4.87 -10.54
N VAL A 336 10.97 4.97 -9.26
CA VAL A 336 10.05 5.48 -8.22
C VAL A 336 9.64 6.93 -8.50
N GLN A 337 10.58 7.79 -8.88
CA GLN A 337 10.30 9.17 -9.27
C GLN A 337 9.31 9.24 -10.42
N LYS A 338 9.51 8.43 -11.47
CA LYS A 338 8.58 8.40 -12.60
C LYS A 338 7.18 7.90 -12.22
N CYS A 339 7.08 6.91 -11.33
CA CYS A 339 5.78 6.46 -10.81
C CYS A 339 5.01 7.60 -10.12
N ILE A 340 5.70 8.37 -9.28
CA ILE A 340 5.16 9.53 -8.55
C ILE A 340 4.70 10.61 -9.54
N GLU A 341 5.50 10.92 -10.55
CA GLU A 341 5.17 11.89 -11.59
C GLU A 341 3.93 11.49 -12.40
N VAL A 342 3.88 10.25 -12.88
CA VAL A 342 2.77 9.73 -13.71
C VAL A 342 1.45 9.72 -12.95
N ARG A 343 1.47 9.47 -11.64
CA ARG A 343 0.26 9.61 -10.82
C ARG A 343 -0.08 11.06 -10.49
N GLY A 344 0.93 11.94 -10.47
CA GLY A 344 0.81 13.33 -10.02
C GLY A 344 0.81 13.46 -8.50
N VAL A 345 1.50 12.56 -7.79
CA VAL A 345 1.63 12.61 -6.34
C VAL A 345 2.53 13.79 -5.97
N LYS A 346 1.99 14.76 -5.21
CA LYS A 346 2.79 15.86 -4.68
C LYS A 346 3.43 15.42 -3.37
N VAL A 347 4.69 15.01 -3.46
CA VAL A 347 5.46 14.61 -2.27
C VAL A 347 6.16 15.84 -1.70
N GLN A 348 6.00 16.08 -0.40
CA GLN A 348 6.88 16.98 0.34
C GLN A 348 8.02 16.12 0.89
N VAL A 349 9.14 16.06 0.14
CA VAL A 349 10.35 15.40 0.66
C VAL A 349 11.06 16.42 1.52
N VAL A 350 11.08 16.20 2.83
CA VAL A 350 11.98 16.90 3.73
C VAL A 350 13.24 16.06 3.82
N ASP A 351 14.31 16.49 3.14
CA ASP A 351 15.61 15.83 3.25
C ASP A 351 16.25 16.24 4.58
N VAL A 352 16.25 15.31 5.54
CA VAL A 352 16.89 15.48 6.84
C VAL A 352 18.23 14.76 6.80
N PRO A 353 19.38 15.46 6.93
CA PRO A 353 20.71 14.88 6.75
C PRO A 353 21.12 14.05 7.99
N VAL A 354 20.44 12.94 8.23
CA VAL A 354 20.71 12.00 9.34
C VAL A 354 21.18 10.64 8.81
N PRO A 355 22.04 9.92 9.56
CA PRO A 355 22.57 8.61 9.14
C PRO A 355 21.57 7.46 9.32
N VAL A 356 20.32 7.75 9.65
CA VAL A 356 19.25 6.77 9.92
C VAL A 356 18.03 7.06 9.04
N PRO A 357 17.20 6.05 8.73
CA PRO A 357 15.91 6.28 8.09
C PRO A 357 15.05 7.26 8.90
N TYR A 358 14.38 8.19 8.19
CA TYR A 358 13.52 9.22 8.79
C TYR A 358 12.20 9.29 8.03
N GLY A 359 11.09 9.45 8.76
CA GLY A 359 9.73 9.55 8.21
C GLY A 359 8.66 9.09 9.19
N SER A 360 7.40 9.39 8.89
CA SER A 360 6.26 9.04 9.76
C SER A 360 6.03 7.53 9.90
N ALA A 361 6.62 6.73 9.02
CA ALA A 361 6.62 5.26 9.08
C ALA A 361 7.50 4.68 10.21
N PHE A 362 8.21 5.51 10.99
CA PHE A 362 8.96 5.06 12.17
C PHE A 362 8.33 5.57 13.47
N GLU A 363 7.26 6.35 13.38
CA GLU A 363 6.54 6.84 14.55
C GLU A 363 5.80 5.69 15.24
N GLY A 364 5.95 5.58 16.57
CA GLY A 364 5.29 4.56 17.38
C GLY A 364 6.08 3.26 17.58
N GLU A 365 7.27 3.14 17.00
CA GLU A 365 8.18 2.01 17.27
C GLU A 365 8.49 1.90 18.77
N VAL A 366 8.41 0.67 19.32
CA VAL A 366 8.68 0.40 20.74
C VAL A 366 10.10 -0.14 20.91
N VAL A 367 11.01 0.72 21.36
CA VAL A 367 12.39 0.31 21.71
C VAL A 367 12.40 -0.41 23.06
N ARG A 368 12.67 -1.72 23.03
CA ARG A 368 12.78 -2.54 24.26
C ARG A 368 14.15 -2.34 24.91
N ARG A 369 14.22 -2.62 26.22
CA ARG A 369 15.47 -2.46 27.00
C ARG A 369 16.67 -3.19 26.39
N ALA A 370 16.46 -4.37 25.80
CA ALA A 370 17.53 -5.16 25.17
C ALA A 370 18.17 -4.43 23.98
N ASP A 371 17.37 -3.65 23.24
CA ASP A 371 17.75 -2.97 22.00
C ASP A 371 18.11 -1.48 22.23
N MET A 372 17.92 -0.98 23.45
CA MET A 372 18.14 0.40 23.85
C MET A 372 19.63 0.73 24.10
N ARG A 373 20.16 1.75 23.44
CA ARG A 373 21.54 2.25 23.66
C ARG A 373 21.68 3.15 24.89
N VAL A 374 20.78 4.11 25.05
CA VAL A 374 20.75 5.11 26.12
C VAL A 374 19.30 5.56 26.36
N GLU A 375 18.93 5.85 27.60
CA GLU A 375 17.62 6.41 27.97
C GLU A 375 17.78 7.84 28.49
N PHE A 376 16.95 8.76 28.01
CA PHE A 376 16.84 10.12 28.52
C PHE A 376 15.47 10.32 29.19
N GLY A 377 15.44 10.98 30.35
CA GLY A 377 14.24 11.17 31.15
C GLY A 377 13.86 9.97 32.04
N GLY A 378 12.56 9.83 32.29
CA GLY A 378 12.02 8.74 33.11
C GLY A 378 12.36 8.87 34.60
N LYS A 379 12.65 7.72 35.23
CA LYS A 379 12.92 7.65 36.69
C LYS A 379 14.37 8.00 37.06
N TYR A 380 15.30 7.78 36.14
CA TYR A 380 16.73 7.75 36.43
C TYR A 380 17.51 8.93 35.85
N SER A 381 16.87 9.77 35.03
CA SER A 381 17.46 11.00 34.49
C SER A 381 16.39 12.08 34.30
N ARG A 382 16.82 13.32 34.10
CA ARG A 382 15.97 14.48 33.88
C ARG A 382 15.97 14.80 32.39
N CYS A 383 14.78 14.95 31.82
CA CYS A 383 14.62 15.40 30.45
C CYS A 383 13.59 16.52 30.39
N PHE A 384 13.86 17.54 29.59
CA PHE A 384 12.86 18.54 29.22
C PHE A 384 13.05 18.94 27.76
N GLU A 385 11.95 19.36 27.16
CA GLU A 385 11.92 20.07 25.90
C GLU A 385 11.36 21.47 26.19
N TYR A 386 11.94 22.47 25.55
CA TYR A 386 11.54 23.86 25.72
C TYR A 386 11.72 24.61 24.41
N LEU A 387 10.62 25.14 23.88
CA LEU A 387 10.65 26.00 22.71
C LEU A 387 10.33 27.43 23.12
N ARG A 388 11.14 28.39 22.67
CA ARG A 388 10.91 29.81 22.90
C ARG A 388 11.10 30.64 21.65
N MET A 389 10.33 31.71 21.55
CA MET A 389 10.57 32.77 20.60
C MET A 389 11.80 33.58 21.03
N ALA A 390 12.67 33.90 20.08
CA ALA A 390 13.73 34.88 20.31
C ALA A 390 13.75 35.98 19.22
N PRO A 391 14.38 37.12 19.50
CA PRO A 391 14.56 38.18 18.51
C PRO A 391 15.32 37.69 17.26
N LEU A 392 14.96 38.24 16.09
CA LEU A 392 15.56 37.88 14.79
C LEU A 392 17.09 38.12 14.73
N ASP A 393 17.61 39.02 15.55
CA ASP A 393 19.03 39.37 15.63
C ASP A 393 19.81 38.54 16.65
N GLU A 394 19.14 37.71 17.45
CA GLU A 394 19.76 36.85 18.47
C GLU A 394 19.87 35.38 18.02
N ILE A 395 19.19 34.99 16.93
CA ILE A 395 19.20 33.63 16.40
C ILE A 395 20.05 33.53 15.12
N VAL A 396 20.82 32.44 15.01
CA VAL A 396 21.47 32.03 13.76
C VAL A 396 20.68 30.86 13.17
N ASP A 397 20.06 31.07 12.01
CA ASP A 397 19.26 30.07 11.34
C ASP A 397 20.06 28.77 11.07
N GLY A 398 19.45 27.63 11.36
CA GLY A 398 20.05 26.30 11.22
C GLY A 398 21.20 25.98 12.18
N LYS A 399 21.51 26.82 13.17
CA LYS A 399 22.57 26.52 14.15
C LYS A 399 22.12 25.39 15.10
N VAL A 400 22.91 24.33 15.16
CA VAL A 400 22.77 23.24 16.13
C VAL A 400 24.00 23.20 17.03
N GLU A 401 23.79 23.12 18.34
CA GLU A 401 24.86 23.08 19.34
C GLU A 401 24.55 22.01 20.38
N VAL A 402 25.53 21.15 20.67
CA VAL A 402 25.45 20.15 21.75
C VAL A 402 26.31 20.65 22.91
N VAL A 403 25.67 21.02 24.02
CA VAL A 403 26.35 21.53 25.22
C VAL A 403 26.40 20.43 26.28
N GLY A 404 27.61 19.98 26.59
CA GLY A 404 27.85 18.91 27.56
C GLY A 404 28.65 17.75 26.97
N PRO A 405 28.91 16.70 27.75
CA PRO A 405 29.46 15.46 27.21
C PRO A 405 28.45 14.81 26.26
N GLY A 406 28.91 14.07 25.26
CA GLY A 406 28.04 13.18 24.49
C GLY A 406 27.76 11.87 25.24
N PHE A 407 27.07 10.94 24.58
CA PHE A 407 26.68 9.66 25.17
C PHE A 407 27.72 8.54 24.94
N GLU A 408 28.86 8.85 24.31
CA GLU A 408 29.88 7.86 23.92
C GLU A 408 30.42 7.09 25.13
N ASP A 409 30.60 7.79 26.25
CA ASP A 409 31.13 7.25 27.51
C ASP A 409 30.02 6.69 28.43
N VAL A 410 28.76 6.72 28.01
CA VAL A 410 27.63 6.14 28.76
C VAL A 410 27.56 4.66 28.42
N GLU A 411 27.58 3.80 29.44
CA GLU A 411 27.41 2.34 29.28
C GLU A 411 26.11 1.99 28.51
N PRO A 412 26.08 0.89 27.74
CA PRO A 412 24.86 0.42 27.10
C PRO A 412 23.70 0.28 28.11
N GLN A 413 22.50 0.72 27.72
CA GLN A 413 21.31 0.77 28.58
C GLN A 413 21.46 1.71 29.80
N GLY A 414 22.42 2.63 29.76
CA GLY A 414 22.59 3.68 30.76
C GLY A 414 21.59 4.83 30.62
N HIS A 415 21.68 5.79 31.54
CA HIS A 415 20.80 6.96 31.60
C HIS A 415 21.62 8.25 31.57
N MET A 416 21.08 9.29 30.95
CA MET A 416 21.74 10.60 30.85
C MET A 416 20.69 11.73 30.89
N ASP A 417 21.03 12.86 31.50
CA ASP A 417 20.16 14.04 31.49
C ASP A 417 20.19 14.69 30.09
N MET A 418 19.04 15.17 29.62
CA MET A 418 18.92 15.85 28.31
C MET A 418 18.04 17.09 28.40
N GLY A 419 18.37 18.12 27.63
CA GLY A 419 17.53 19.29 27.43
C GLY A 419 17.48 19.61 25.94
N ILE A 420 16.28 19.66 25.38
CA ILE A 420 16.06 20.12 24.01
C ILE A 420 15.59 21.56 24.10
N VAL A 421 16.44 22.51 23.69
CA VAL A 421 16.09 23.94 23.65
C VAL A 421 16.00 24.37 22.20
N VAL A 422 14.80 24.78 21.78
CA VAL A 422 14.54 25.25 20.42
C VAL A 422 14.24 26.74 20.45
N GLU A 423 15.05 27.51 19.74
CA GLU A 423 14.86 28.95 19.60
C GLU A 423 14.32 29.25 18.20
N VAL A 424 13.15 29.90 18.12
CA VAL A 424 12.50 30.23 16.86
C VAL A 424 12.32 31.74 16.69
N ALA A 425 12.54 32.23 15.47
CA ALA A 425 12.23 33.60 15.11
C ALA A 425 11.44 33.64 13.81
N GLY A 426 10.46 34.54 13.73
CA GLY A 426 9.68 34.74 12.51
C GLY A 426 8.85 36.00 12.59
N ARG A 427 8.62 36.65 11.45
CA ARG A 427 7.81 37.89 11.38
C ARG A 427 6.35 37.68 11.83
N GLN A 428 5.85 36.45 11.71
CA GLN A 428 4.50 36.05 12.10
C GLN A 428 4.49 35.20 13.38
N MET A 429 5.66 34.96 14.00
CA MET A 429 5.75 34.20 15.26
C MET A 429 5.14 35.00 16.41
N GLN A 430 4.49 34.31 17.34
CA GLN A 430 3.84 34.88 18.51
C GLN A 430 4.11 33.96 19.72
N GLU A 431 4.15 34.51 20.93
CA GLU A 431 4.35 33.71 22.16
C GLU A 431 3.28 32.62 22.30
N ASP A 432 2.04 32.89 21.90
CA ASP A 432 0.94 31.92 21.91
C ASP A 432 1.17 30.70 20.99
N PHE A 433 2.10 30.79 20.03
CA PHE A 433 2.47 29.66 19.17
C PHE A 433 3.57 28.77 19.76
N GLU A 434 4.25 29.20 20.84
CA GLU A 434 5.30 28.39 21.46
C GLU A 434 4.80 27.00 21.88
N PRO A 435 3.67 26.85 22.60
CA PRO A 435 3.20 25.52 23.00
C PRO A 435 2.72 24.66 21.81
N VAL A 436 2.30 25.31 20.71
CA VAL A 436 1.84 24.61 19.50
C VAL A 436 3.03 23.96 18.78
N LEU A 437 4.14 24.70 18.65
CA LEU A 437 5.36 24.20 18.04
C LEU A 437 6.13 23.26 18.96
N GLU A 438 6.15 23.52 20.28
CA GLU A 438 6.78 22.64 21.26
C GLU A 438 6.19 21.23 21.20
N ARG A 439 4.86 21.13 21.07
CA ARG A 439 4.17 19.84 20.91
C ARG A 439 4.60 19.08 19.65
N GLN A 440 5.12 19.75 18.63
CA GLN A 440 5.61 19.06 17.42
C GLN A 440 6.93 18.33 17.65
N ILE A 441 7.69 18.66 18.70
CA ILE A 441 8.96 17.97 19.03
C ILE A 441 8.73 16.47 19.24
N HIS A 442 7.57 16.06 19.75
CA HIS A 442 7.20 14.65 19.87
C HIS A 442 7.03 13.92 18.53
N TYR A 443 6.58 14.63 17.49
CA TYR A 443 6.29 14.08 16.16
C TYR A 443 7.47 14.17 15.19
N PHE A 444 8.45 15.04 15.49
CA PHE A 444 9.68 15.21 14.72
C PHE A 444 10.73 14.21 15.17
#